data_AF-A0A7C9AG86-F1
#
_entry.id   AF-A0A7C9AG86-F1
#
_cell.length_a   1.000
_cell.length_b   1.000
_cell.length_c   1.000
_cell.angle_alpha   90.00
_cell.angle_beta   90.00
_cell.angle_gamma   90.00
#
_symmetry.space_group_name_H-M   'P 1'
#
loop_
_entity.id
_entity.type
_entity.pdbx_description
1 polymer ?
#
loop_
_entity_poly.entity_id
_entity_poly.type
_entity_poly.pdbx_seq_one_letter_code
_entity_poly.pdbx_strand_id
1 'polypeptide(L)'
;PILNPGRVGEPKKQAAKKRRGTQIRKSMEFEKRKATTMAAIASTEIDKSPKGTIDTPIIPLLNTLNNHPSYFTTSSCSGRISIFSHLPNKPKGGRWLFISHEPADPNSFLDLLFSESTQPESDHHLVFRFEPLIIAVECKDVGSAQFLVSLAISSGFRESGITSVSSKRVIIAIRCSIRMEVPLGSRREILVSRDYLKYLVEIANEKMDANWKRTQGFMEALRKNGFMGSASMPELGNGSMGLSVGINENENGVSCEEDGCGDVNPEMTNARTDCGNLS
;
A
#
# COMPACT_ATOMS: atom_id res chain seq x y z
N PRO A 1 46.08 -62.55 -12.82
CA PRO A 1 45.29 -61.31 -13.09
C PRO A 1 44.01 -61.31 -12.24
N ILE A 2 44.07 -60.66 -11.07
CA ILE A 2 42.95 -60.53 -10.14
C ILE A 2 42.07 -59.38 -10.66
N LEU A 3 40.86 -59.70 -11.13
CA LEU A 3 39.86 -58.71 -11.52
C LEU A 3 39.25 -58.10 -10.25
N ASN A 4 39.54 -56.82 -10.05
CA ASN A 4 38.99 -56.00 -8.98
C ASN A 4 37.53 -55.62 -9.33
N PRO A 5 36.52 -55.95 -8.52
CA PRO A 5 35.15 -55.55 -8.82
C PRO A 5 35.03 -54.04 -8.58
N GLY A 6 34.87 -53.31 -9.69
CA GLY A 6 34.70 -51.86 -9.70
C GLY A 6 33.57 -51.41 -8.78
N ARG A 7 33.89 -50.41 -7.96
CA ARG A 7 33.01 -49.73 -7.00
C ARG A 7 31.95 -48.89 -7.76
N VAL A 8 30.92 -49.54 -8.30
CA VAL A 8 29.81 -48.86 -8.97
C VAL A 8 28.74 -48.50 -7.94
N GLY A 9 28.78 -47.30 -7.36
CA GLY A 9 27.72 -46.86 -6.43
C GLY A 9 27.78 -45.47 -5.79
N GLU A 10 28.88 -44.72 -5.89
CA GLU A 10 29.08 -43.49 -5.08
C GLU A 10 28.72 -42.12 -5.71
N PRO A 11 28.73 -41.88 -7.04
CA PRO A 11 28.57 -40.52 -7.59
C PRO A 11 27.20 -39.86 -7.33
N LYS A 12 26.11 -40.64 -7.43
CA LYS A 12 24.73 -40.11 -7.32
C LYS A 12 24.38 -39.69 -5.88
N LYS A 13 24.87 -40.41 -4.87
CA LYS A 13 24.63 -40.10 -3.45
C LYS A 13 25.37 -38.83 -3.01
N GLN A 14 26.61 -38.65 -3.44
CA GLN A 14 27.38 -37.43 -3.14
C GLN A 14 26.79 -36.18 -3.81
N ALA A 15 26.36 -36.28 -5.06
CA ALA A 15 25.69 -35.19 -5.77
C ALA A 15 24.35 -34.78 -5.10
N ALA A 16 23.55 -35.75 -4.67
CA ALA A 16 22.30 -35.49 -3.95
C ALA A 16 22.53 -34.82 -2.59
N LYS A 17 23.55 -35.27 -1.83
CA LYS A 17 23.94 -34.66 -0.54
C LYS A 17 24.41 -33.21 -0.72
N LYS A 18 25.23 -32.95 -1.75
CA LYS A 18 25.70 -31.60 -2.10
C LYS A 18 24.53 -30.68 -2.48
N ARG A 19 23.60 -31.14 -3.33
CA ARG A 19 22.38 -30.40 -3.71
C ARG A 19 21.51 -30.07 -2.49
N ARG A 20 21.30 -31.04 -1.60
CA ARG A 20 20.53 -30.84 -0.36
C ARG A 20 21.19 -29.81 0.56
N GLY A 21 22.51 -29.86 0.73
CA GLY A 21 23.26 -28.87 1.50
C GLY A 21 23.16 -27.46 0.94
N THR A 22 23.23 -27.30 -0.39
CA THR A 22 23.04 -26.00 -1.04
C THR A 22 21.61 -25.45 -0.86
N GLN A 23 20.60 -26.32 -0.95
CA GLN A 23 19.19 -25.90 -0.77
C GLN A 23 18.91 -25.43 0.67
N ILE A 24 19.45 -26.12 1.67
CA ILE A 24 19.31 -25.74 3.08
C ILE A 24 19.94 -24.35 3.33
N ARG A 25 21.15 -24.11 2.80
CA ARG A 25 21.81 -22.79 2.91
C ARG A 25 20.97 -21.68 2.28
N LYS A 26 20.42 -21.91 1.08
CA LYS A 26 19.53 -20.93 0.43
C LYS A 26 18.28 -20.63 1.25
N SER A 27 17.66 -21.64 1.87
CA SER A 27 16.51 -21.44 2.77
C SER A 27 16.87 -20.57 3.97
N MET A 28 17.97 -20.88 4.66
CA MET A 28 18.43 -20.10 5.82
C MET A 28 18.79 -18.66 5.44
N GLU A 29 19.41 -18.44 4.29
CA GLU A 29 19.69 -17.08 3.80
C GLU A 29 18.41 -16.30 3.48
N PHE A 30 17.38 -16.95 2.92
CA PHE A 30 16.08 -16.34 2.69
C PHE A 30 15.40 -15.98 4.02
N GLU A 31 15.36 -16.91 4.98
CA GLU A 31 14.78 -16.70 6.31
C GLU A 31 15.45 -15.54 7.05
N LYS A 32 16.79 -15.44 6.96
CA LYS A 32 17.54 -14.30 7.51
C LYS A 32 17.12 -12.97 6.89
N ARG A 33 17.02 -12.90 5.55
CA ARG A 33 16.61 -11.67 4.86
C ARG A 33 15.18 -11.30 5.19
N LYS A 34 14.28 -12.29 5.21
CA LYS A 34 12.89 -12.10 5.63
C LYS A 34 12.84 -11.52 7.04
N ALA A 35 13.52 -12.12 8.01
CA ALA A 35 13.56 -11.62 9.38
C ALA A 35 14.07 -10.17 9.47
N THR A 36 15.16 -9.84 8.76
CA THR A 36 15.68 -8.47 8.69
C THR A 36 14.67 -7.49 8.09
N THR A 37 14.03 -7.85 6.97
CA THR A 37 13.03 -6.97 6.33
C THR A 37 11.78 -6.81 7.18
N MET A 38 11.29 -7.88 7.83
CA MET A 38 10.15 -7.80 8.73
C MET A 38 10.43 -6.93 9.96
N ALA A 39 11.64 -7.01 10.52
CA ALA A 39 12.06 -6.12 11.60
C ALA A 39 12.10 -4.65 11.16
N ALA A 40 12.54 -4.36 9.93
CA ALA A 40 12.52 -3.01 9.38
C ALA A 40 11.09 -2.51 9.10
N ILE A 41 10.18 -3.37 8.65
CA ILE A 41 8.76 -3.01 8.43
C ILE A 41 8.05 -2.72 9.76
N ALA A 42 8.41 -3.44 10.82
CA ALA A 42 7.83 -3.27 12.15
C ALA A 42 8.47 -2.16 12.99
N SER A 43 9.55 -1.54 12.50
CA SER A 43 10.22 -0.46 13.22
C SER A 43 9.45 0.86 13.10
N THR A 44 9.77 1.82 13.95
CA THR A 44 9.25 3.20 13.87
C THR A 44 10.06 4.07 12.90
N GLU A 45 10.96 3.46 12.11
CA GLU A 45 11.74 4.21 11.11
C GLU A 45 10.83 4.71 9.99
N ILE A 46 11.16 5.88 9.45
CA ILE A 46 10.41 6.47 8.34
C ILE A 46 10.56 5.56 7.11
N ASP A 47 9.44 5.19 6.49
CA ASP A 47 9.44 4.37 5.29
C ASP A 47 10.17 5.09 4.14
N LYS A 48 10.77 4.30 3.24
CA LYS A 48 11.60 4.84 2.15
C LYS A 48 10.78 5.44 1.01
N SER A 49 9.45 5.29 1.01
CA SER A 49 8.58 5.96 0.06
C SER A 49 8.60 7.48 0.27
N PRO A 50 8.27 8.27 -0.77
CA PRO A 50 8.11 9.72 -0.62
C PRO A 50 7.05 10.11 0.44
N LYS A 51 6.10 9.22 0.72
CA LYS A 51 5.06 9.40 1.74
C LYS A 51 5.60 9.20 3.16
N GLY A 52 6.73 8.50 3.32
CA GLY A 52 7.32 8.21 4.62
C GLY A 52 6.56 7.18 5.45
N THR A 53 5.46 6.61 4.92
CA THR A 53 4.63 5.60 5.58
C THR A 53 4.14 4.56 4.59
N ILE A 54 3.82 3.36 5.10
CA ILE A 54 3.14 2.32 4.33
C ILE A 54 1.68 2.76 4.09
N ASP A 55 1.17 2.51 2.90
CA ASP A 55 -0.22 2.80 2.57
C ASP A 55 -1.19 1.92 3.36
N THR A 56 -1.97 2.56 4.25
CA THR A 56 -2.97 1.92 5.11
C THR A 56 -3.89 0.94 4.39
N PRO A 57 -4.45 1.25 3.19
CA PRO A 57 -5.39 0.36 2.52
C PRO A 57 -4.83 -1.02 2.16
N ILE A 58 -3.51 -1.16 2.03
CA ILE A 58 -2.88 -2.42 1.62
C ILE A 58 -2.15 -3.15 2.76
N ILE A 59 -2.09 -2.59 3.97
CA ILE A 59 -1.48 -3.24 5.14
C ILE A 59 -2.02 -4.68 5.34
N PRO A 60 -3.34 -4.96 5.27
CA PRO A 60 -3.84 -6.32 5.43
C PRO A 60 -3.29 -7.30 4.38
N LEU A 61 -3.15 -6.84 3.12
CA LEU A 61 -2.58 -7.63 2.02
C LEU A 61 -1.10 -7.90 2.25
N LEU A 62 -0.32 -6.88 2.63
CA LEU A 62 1.11 -7.03 2.92
C LEU A 62 1.32 -8.00 4.08
N ASN A 63 0.55 -7.90 5.16
CA ASN A 63 0.62 -8.81 6.30
C ASN A 63 0.31 -10.26 5.89
N THR A 64 -0.68 -10.46 5.02
CA THR A 64 -1.05 -11.80 4.54
C THR A 64 0.06 -12.43 3.71
N LEU A 65 0.72 -11.65 2.84
CA LEU A 65 1.90 -12.12 2.10
C LEU A 65 3.07 -12.41 3.06
N ASN A 66 3.35 -11.50 3.99
CA ASN A 66 4.48 -11.55 4.90
C ASN A 66 4.38 -12.68 5.95
N ASN A 67 3.17 -13.05 6.36
CA ASN A 67 2.97 -14.17 7.29
C ASN A 67 3.23 -15.52 6.64
N HIS A 68 3.16 -15.62 5.31
CA HIS A 68 3.40 -16.88 4.62
C HIS A 68 4.90 -17.23 4.58
N PRO A 69 5.34 -18.43 5.00
CA PRO A 69 6.76 -18.79 5.14
C PRO A 69 7.62 -18.59 3.88
N SER A 70 7.01 -18.69 2.70
CA SER A 70 7.72 -18.59 1.41
C SER A 70 7.83 -17.19 0.81
N TYR A 71 7.28 -16.15 1.44
CA TYR A 71 7.23 -14.80 0.85
C TYR A 71 7.56 -13.71 1.86
N PHE A 72 8.10 -12.59 1.36
CA PHE A 72 8.06 -11.31 2.05
C PHE A 72 8.11 -10.14 1.06
N THR A 73 7.43 -9.04 1.40
CA THR A 73 7.34 -7.83 0.58
C THR A 73 8.58 -6.96 0.80
N THR A 74 9.18 -6.45 -0.28
CA THR A 74 10.36 -5.57 -0.21
C THR A 74 10.03 -4.11 -0.51
N SER A 75 8.94 -3.86 -1.23
CA SER A 75 8.38 -2.54 -1.48
C SER A 75 6.94 -2.66 -2.00
N SER A 76 6.14 -1.62 -1.82
CA SER A 76 4.76 -1.57 -2.29
C SER A 76 4.26 -0.13 -2.48
N CYS A 77 3.24 0.04 -3.31
CA CYS A 77 2.42 1.26 -3.42
C CYS A 77 0.99 0.81 -3.72
N SER A 78 0.02 1.34 -2.99
CA SER A 78 -1.40 0.95 -3.08
C SER A 78 -2.10 1.35 -4.38
N GLY A 79 -1.51 2.28 -5.10
CA GLY A 79 -2.11 2.98 -6.24
C GLY A 79 -2.07 4.48 -5.97
N ARG A 80 -1.96 5.29 -7.02
CA ARG A 80 -1.86 6.75 -6.87
C ARG A 80 -2.40 7.52 -8.06
N ILE A 81 -2.93 8.70 -7.75
CA ILE A 81 -3.20 9.77 -8.70
C ILE A 81 -2.14 10.85 -8.49
N SER A 82 -1.50 11.31 -9.56
CA SER A 82 -0.45 12.32 -9.46
C SER A 82 -0.40 13.28 -10.64
N ILE A 83 0.15 14.47 -10.39
CA ILE A 83 0.69 15.33 -11.45
C ILE A 83 2.20 15.29 -11.31
N PHE A 84 2.87 14.77 -12.32
CA PHE A 84 4.32 14.75 -12.40
C PHE A 84 4.82 15.84 -13.32
N SER A 85 5.77 16.64 -12.83
CA SER A 85 6.46 17.68 -13.57
C SER A 85 7.87 17.19 -13.92
N HIS A 86 8.21 17.14 -15.20
CA HIS A 86 9.54 16.69 -15.66
C HIS A 86 10.10 17.58 -16.75
N LEU A 87 11.42 17.56 -16.91
CA LEU A 87 12.08 18.28 -18.01
C LEU A 87 12.01 17.44 -19.30
N PRO A 88 11.75 18.06 -20.47
CA PRO A 88 11.69 17.34 -21.75
C PRO A 88 12.96 16.56 -22.07
N ASN A 89 14.13 17.13 -21.74
CA ASN A 89 15.44 16.63 -22.18
C ASN A 89 16.26 15.97 -21.07
N LYS A 90 15.66 15.67 -19.91
CA LYS A 90 16.34 14.96 -18.81
C LYS A 90 15.44 13.85 -18.28
N PRO A 91 15.72 12.57 -18.61
CA PRO A 91 14.94 11.44 -18.09
C PRO A 91 15.11 11.28 -16.56
N LYS A 92 16.18 11.84 -16.00
CA LYS A 92 16.41 11.95 -14.56
C LYS A 92 16.14 13.38 -14.12
N GLY A 93 15.13 13.55 -13.28
CA GLY A 93 14.72 14.85 -12.76
C GLY A 93 13.23 15.09 -13.00
N GLY A 94 12.57 15.55 -11.95
CA GLY A 94 11.14 15.83 -11.94
C GLY A 94 10.63 15.80 -10.52
N ARG A 95 9.50 16.45 -10.29
CA ARG A 95 8.86 16.52 -8.98
C ARG A 95 7.37 16.27 -9.13
N TRP A 96 6.78 15.72 -8.09
CA TRP A 96 5.34 15.55 -8.04
C TRP A 96 4.79 16.89 -7.57
N LEU A 97 3.89 17.47 -8.36
CA LEU A 97 3.14 18.65 -7.94
C LEU A 97 1.93 18.25 -7.10
N PHE A 98 1.41 17.04 -7.35
CA PHE A 98 0.31 16.45 -6.63
C PHE A 98 0.52 14.96 -6.44
N ILE A 99 0.12 14.44 -5.27
CA ILE A 99 0.09 13.01 -4.94
C ILE A 99 -1.16 12.70 -4.12
N SER A 100 -1.94 11.71 -4.53
CA SER A 100 -2.96 11.08 -3.69
C SER A 100 -2.90 9.57 -3.82
N HIS A 101 -3.08 8.85 -2.71
CA HIS A 101 -3.27 7.40 -2.67
C HIS A 101 -4.76 7.02 -2.50
N GLU A 102 -5.63 8.01 -2.57
CA GLU A 102 -7.08 7.93 -2.41
C GLU A 102 -7.75 8.62 -3.62
N PRO A 103 -9.07 8.44 -3.83
CA PRO A 103 -9.84 9.24 -4.77
C PRO A 103 -9.58 10.73 -4.55
N ALA A 104 -9.34 11.44 -5.64
CA ALA A 104 -8.93 12.83 -5.59
C ALA A 104 -10.11 13.75 -5.94
N ASP A 105 -10.20 14.88 -5.24
CA ASP A 105 -11.18 15.92 -5.52
C ASP A 105 -10.75 16.69 -6.79
N PRO A 106 -11.62 16.82 -7.81
CA PRO A 106 -11.30 17.56 -9.03
C PRO A 106 -10.88 19.01 -8.79
N ASN A 107 -11.42 19.69 -7.76
CA ASN A 107 -11.10 21.10 -7.51
C ASN A 107 -9.66 21.29 -7.03
N SER A 108 -9.12 20.34 -6.26
CA SER A 108 -7.72 20.34 -5.81
C SER A 108 -6.71 20.43 -6.98
N PHE A 109 -7.03 19.88 -8.15
CA PHE A 109 -6.17 19.99 -9.33
C PHE A 109 -6.33 21.31 -10.07
N LEU A 110 -7.54 21.87 -10.06
CA LEU A 110 -7.83 23.14 -10.69
C LEU A 110 -7.10 24.27 -9.98
N ASP A 111 -7.16 24.28 -8.65
CA ASP A 111 -6.45 25.27 -7.84
C ASP A 111 -4.94 25.13 -8.01
N LEU A 112 -4.41 23.91 -8.09
CA LEU A 112 -2.98 23.69 -8.29
C LEU A 112 -2.48 24.18 -9.67
N LEU A 113 -3.24 23.95 -10.73
CA LEU A 113 -2.78 24.20 -12.10
C LEU A 113 -3.19 25.55 -12.68
N PHE A 114 -4.29 26.13 -12.20
CA PHE A 114 -4.85 27.38 -12.73
C PHE A 114 -4.82 28.54 -11.73
N SER A 115 -4.27 28.36 -10.52
CA SER A 115 -3.96 29.51 -9.66
C SER A 115 -2.87 30.37 -10.30
N GLU A 116 -3.04 31.69 -10.24
CA GLU A 116 -2.07 32.67 -10.73
C GLU A 116 -0.80 32.65 -9.85
N SER A 117 0.08 31.68 -10.08
CA SER A 117 1.41 31.66 -9.49
C SER A 117 2.42 32.14 -10.52
N THR A 118 2.71 33.43 -10.43
CA THR A 118 3.77 34.15 -11.14
C THR A 118 5.15 33.61 -10.75
N GLN A 119 5.60 32.51 -11.34
CA GLN A 119 7.03 32.20 -11.34
C GLN A 119 7.47 31.58 -12.69
N PRO A 120 8.42 32.22 -13.41
CA PRO A 120 8.85 31.85 -14.74
C PRO A 120 9.87 30.71 -14.70
N GLU A 121 9.64 29.66 -13.92
CA GLU A 121 10.66 28.63 -13.71
C GLU A 121 10.32 27.34 -14.46
N SER A 122 10.99 27.26 -15.61
CA SER A 122 11.26 26.12 -16.51
C SER A 122 10.10 25.51 -17.30
N ASP A 123 10.43 25.11 -18.54
CA ASP A 123 9.57 24.42 -19.52
C ASP A 123 9.36 22.95 -19.12
N HIS A 124 8.84 22.75 -17.91
CA HIS A 124 8.52 21.42 -17.42
C HIS A 124 7.22 20.95 -18.04
N HIS A 125 7.24 19.76 -18.64
CA HIS A 125 6.04 19.06 -19.04
C HIS A 125 5.32 18.52 -17.83
N LEU A 126 4.00 18.67 -17.86
CA LEU A 126 3.09 18.17 -16.84
C LEU A 126 2.39 16.93 -17.38
N VAL A 127 2.38 15.86 -16.59
CA VAL A 127 1.69 14.63 -16.92
C VAL A 127 0.77 14.26 -15.77
N PHE A 128 -0.51 14.15 -16.05
CA PHE A 128 -1.49 13.57 -15.14
C PHE A 128 -1.38 12.05 -15.21
N ARG A 129 -1.29 11.39 -14.06
CA ARG A 129 -1.09 9.94 -13.99
C ARG A 129 -2.05 9.27 -13.02
N PHE A 130 -2.52 8.10 -13.42
CA PHE A 130 -2.97 7.07 -12.51
C PHE A 130 -2.01 5.88 -12.61
N GLU A 131 -1.43 5.48 -11.49
CA GLU A 131 -0.56 4.32 -11.40
C GLU A 131 -1.17 3.33 -10.40
N PRO A 132 -1.47 2.07 -10.81
CA PRO A 132 -2.14 1.10 -9.95
C PRO A 132 -1.20 0.51 -8.89
N LEU A 133 -1.76 -0.37 -8.06
CA LEU A 133 -1.02 -1.18 -7.09
C LEU A 133 0.22 -1.82 -7.73
N ILE A 134 1.34 -1.70 -7.03
CA ILE A 134 2.56 -2.48 -7.31
C ILE A 134 3.11 -3.03 -6.01
N ILE A 135 3.50 -4.31 -6.02
CA ILE A 135 4.17 -4.96 -4.89
C ILE A 135 5.38 -5.73 -5.41
N ALA A 136 6.55 -5.48 -4.84
CA ALA A 136 7.72 -6.32 -5.03
C ALA A 136 7.79 -7.36 -3.90
N VAL A 137 7.89 -8.64 -4.26
CA VAL A 137 7.90 -9.75 -3.31
C VAL A 137 9.13 -10.61 -3.57
N GLU A 138 9.93 -10.82 -2.53
CA GLU A 138 10.97 -11.84 -2.57
C GLU A 138 10.36 -13.20 -2.18
N CYS A 139 10.60 -14.21 -3.03
CA CYS A 139 10.09 -15.56 -2.89
C CYS A 139 11.22 -16.50 -2.46
N LYS A 140 10.87 -17.51 -1.67
CA LYS A 140 11.80 -18.54 -1.20
C LYS A 140 12.49 -19.27 -2.35
N ASP A 141 11.74 -19.57 -3.40
CA ASP A 141 12.20 -20.27 -4.60
C ASP A 141 11.31 -19.96 -5.81
N VAL A 142 11.71 -20.50 -6.98
CA VAL A 142 11.00 -20.30 -8.25
C VAL A 142 9.61 -20.93 -8.24
N GLY A 143 9.41 -22.07 -7.56
CA GLY A 143 8.10 -22.71 -7.48
C GLY A 143 7.10 -21.84 -6.73
N SER A 144 7.52 -21.27 -5.59
CA SER A 144 6.76 -20.30 -4.82
C SER A 144 6.45 -19.05 -5.67
N ALA A 145 7.44 -18.55 -6.41
CA ALA A 145 7.26 -17.40 -7.29
C ALA A 145 6.23 -17.67 -8.41
N GLN A 146 6.30 -18.84 -9.06
CA GLN A 146 5.35 -19.24 -10.11
C GLN A 146 3.93 -19.36 -9.57
N PHE A 147 3.76 -19.95 -8.39
CA PHE A 147 2.47 -20.05 -7.73
C PHE A 147 1.85 -18.66 -7.48
N LEU A 148 2.61 -17.78 -6.83
CA LEU A 148 2.11 -16.45 -6.46
C LEU A 148 1.84 -15.58 -7.68
N VAL A 149 2.69 -15.65 -8.72
CA VAL A 149 2.45 -14.97 -10.00
C VAL A 149 1.18 -15.49 -10.67
N SER A 150 0.95 -16.80 -10.70
CA SER A 150 -0.26 -17.38 -11.31
C SER A 150 -1.53 -16.90 -10.60
N LEU A 151 -1.49 -16.86 -9.26
CA LEU A 151 -2.59 -16.39 -8.44
C LEU A 151 -2.85 -14.87 -8.60
N ALA A 152 -1.79 -14.08 -8.69
CA ALA A 152 -1.88 -12.64 -8.97
C ALA A 152 -2.47 -12.41 -10.36
N ILE A 153 -1.97 -13.12 -11.38
CA ILE A 153 -2.49 -13.07 -12.74
C ILE A 153 -3.97 -13.41 -12.72
N SER A 154 -4.41 -14.54 -12.14
CA SER A 154 -5.84 -14.91 -12.11
C SER A 154 -6.72 -13.85 -11.45
N SER A 155 -6.18 -13.11 -10.47
CA SER A 155 -6.85 -12.04 -9.74
C SER A 155 -6.87 -10.67 -10.44
N GLY A 156 -6.38 -10.60 -11.68
CA GLY A 156 -6.43 -9.38 -12.51
C GLY A 156 -5.12 -8.61 -12.61
N PHE A 157 -4.06 -9.07 -11.95
CA PHE A 157 -2.71 -8.51 -12.04
C PHE A 157 -1.94 -9.15 -13.21
N ARG A 158 -2.45 -8.98 -14.43
CA ARG A 158 -2.00 -9.68 -15.65
C ARG A 158 -0.55 -9.36 -16.07
N GLU A 159 0.01 -8.25 -15.59
CA GLU A 159 1.40 -7.84 -15.87
C GLU A 159 2.41 -8.32 -14.80
N SER A 160 1.95 -9.20 -13.90
CA SER A 160 2.80 -9.77 -12.86
C SER A 160 3.81 -10.75 -13.45
N GLY A 161 4.99 -10.82 -12.85
CA GLY A 161 6.02 -11.73 -13.30
C GLY A 161 7.25 -11.77 -12.42
N ILE A 162 8.11 -12.75 -12.66
CA ILE A 162 9.42 -12.87 -12.03
C ILE A 162 10.34 -11.82 -12.66
N THR A 163 10.78 -10.85 -11.85
CA THR A 163 11.65 -9.75 -12.30
C THR A 163 13.13 -10.06 -12.13
N SER A 164 13.47 -10.98 -11.23
CA SER A 164 14.86 -11.41 -11.04
C SER A 164 14.94 -12.83 -10.52
N VAL A 165 15.79 -13.65 -11.14
CA VAL A 165 16.24 -14.94 -10.62
C VAL A 165 17.75 -14.90 -10.54
N SER A 166 18.28 -14.94 -9.32
CA SER A 166 19.72 -14.96 -9.06
C SER A 166 20.10 -16.14 -8.19
N SER A 167 21.39 -16.37 -7.99
CA SER A 167 21.88 -17.38 -7.05
C SER A 167 21.39 -17.13 -5.61
N LYS A 168 21.06 -15.88 -5.27
CA LYS A 168 20.68 -15.43 -3.93
C LYS A 168 19.18 -15.22 -3.72
N ARG A 169 18.48 -14.68 -4.72
CA ARG A 169 17.10 -14.16 -4.59
C ARG A 169 16.23 -14.51 -5.78
N VAL A 170 14.94 -14.73 -5.53
CA VAL A 170 13.88 -14.78 -6.54
C VAL A 170 12.91 -13.66 -6.22
N ILE A 171 12.77 -12.69 -7.13
CA ILE A 171 11.92 -11.52 -6.92
C ILE A 171 10.83 -11.53 -7.98
N ILE A 172 9.60 -11.30 -7.54
CA ILE A 172 8.45 -11.04 -8.41
C ILE A 172 7.98 -9.61 -8.24
N ALA A 173 7.27 -9.12 -9.24
CA ALA A 173 6.48 -7.91 -9.16
C ALA A 173 5.02 -8.24 -9.49
N ILE A 174 4.11 -7.83 -8.60
CA ILE A 174 2.66 -7.91 -8.79
C ILE A 174 2.21 -6.57 -9.37
N ARG A 175 1.62 -6.57 -10.57
CA ARG A 175 1.29 -5.36 -11.34
C ARG A 175 0.00 -5.52 -12.16
N CYS A 176 -0.67 -4.40 -12.41
CA CYS A 176 -1.86 -4.32 -13.25
C CYS A 176 -1.69 -3.27 -14.37
N SER A 177 -2.43 -3.46 -15.46
CA SER A 177 -2.34 -2.64 -16.69
C SER A 177 -3.25 -1.41 -16.71
N ILE A 178 -4.05 -1.15 -15.68
CA ILE A 178 -5.08 -0.08 -15.66
C ILE A 178 -4.52 1.35 -15.54
N ARG A 179 -3.26 1.55 -15.88
CA ARG A 179 -2.53 2.82 -15.88
C ARG A 179 -3.21 3.88 -16.74
N MET A 180 -2.96 5.14 -16.44
CA MET A 180 -3.30 6.29 -17.28
C MET A 180 -2.16 7.31 -17.21
N GLU A 181 -1.76 7.85 -18.36
CA GLU A 181 -0.76 8.92 -18.45
C GLU A 181 -1.20 9.90 -19.53
N VAL A 182 -1.49 11.14 -19.15
CA VAL A 182 -2.03 12.17 -20.05
C VAL A 182 -1.19 13.43 -19.93
N PRO A 183 -0.49 13.86 -21.00
CA PRO A 183 0.17 15.16 -21.03
C PRO A 183 -0.84 16.29 -20.87
N LEU A 184 -0.56 17.23 -19.98
CA LEU A 184 -1.42 18.39 -19.73
C LEU A 184 -0.90 19.68 -20.39
N GLY A 185 0.31 19.65 -20.94
CA GLY A 185 1.03 20.82 -21.43
C GLY A 185 2.31 21.06 -20.64
N SER A 186 2.65 22.32 -20.45
CA SER A 186 3.78 22.75 -19.64
C SER A 186 3.33 23.59 -18.44
N ARG A 187 4.27 23.92 -17.54
CA ARG A 187 3.98 24.86 -16.44
C ARG A 187 3.64 26.28 -16.92
N ARG A 188 4.04 26.64 -18.14
CA ARG A 188 3.74 27.96 -18.74
C ARG A 188 2.39 27.97 -19.45
N GLU A 189 2.03 26.85 -20.05
CA GLU A 189 0.84 26.72 -20.88
C GLU A 189 0.18 25.36 -20.63
N ILE A 190 -0.93 25.39 -19.90
CA ILE A 190 -1.81 24.24 -19.75
C ILE A 190 -2.65 24.14 -21.03
N LEU A 191 -2.53 23.01 -21.73
CA LEU A 191 -3.18 22.78 -23.03
C LEU A 191 -4.57 22.17 -22.89
N VAL A 192 -4.98 21.81 -21.68
CA VAL A 192 -6.28 21.20 -21.38
C VAL A 192 -7.23 22.19 -20.73
N SER A 193 -8.53 22.07 -21.02
CA SER A 193 -9.55 22.85 -20.33
C SER A 193 -9.78 22.36 -18.90
N ARG A 194 -10.39 23.22 -18.08
CA ARG A 194 -10.81 22.86 -16.71
C ARG A 194 -11.76 21.66 -16.69
N ASP A 195 -12.71 21.61 -17.63
CA ASP A 195 -13.68 20.52 -17.71
C ASP A 195 -13.03 19.20 -18.14
N TYR A 196 -12.08 19.25 -19.07
CA TYR A 196 -11.32 18.05 -19.44
C TYR A 196 -10.50 17.52 -18.25
N LEU A 197 -9.90 18.41 -17.45
CA LEU A 197 -9.18 17.99 -16.26
C LEU A 197 -10.11 17.32 -15.23
N LYS A 198 -11.32 17.86 -14.99
CA LYS A 198 -12.32 17.20 -14.13
C LYS A 198 -12.66 15.80 -14.63
N TYR A 199 -12.91 15.66 -15.92
CA TYR A 199 -13.17 14.37 -16.57
C TYR A 199 -12.00 13.37 -16.40
N LEU A 200 -10.74 13.83 -16.52
CA LEU A 200 -9.58 12.98 -16.24
C LEU A 200 -9.52 12.51 -14.78
N VAL A 201 -9.87 13.37 -13.83
CA VAL A 201 -9.91 13.00 -12.40
C VAL A 201 -11.00 11.97 -12.14
N GLU A 202 -12.18 12.11 -12.76
CA GLU A 202 -13.25 11.11 -12.68
C GLU A 202 -12.78 9.73 -13.19
N ILE A 203 -12.16 9.67 -14.38
CA ILE A 203 -11.57 8.42 -14.90
C ILE A 203 -10.50 7.85 -13.94
N ALA A 204 -9.69 8.71 -13.35
CA ALA A 204 -8.65 8.29 -12.40
C ALA A 204 -9.26 7.68 -11.13
N ASN A 205 -10.34 8.26 -10.63
CA ASN A 205 -11.09 7.76 -9.48
C ASN A 205 -11.76 6.42 -9.80
N GLU A 206 -12.37 6.26 -10.98
CA GLU A 206 -12.90 4.97 -11.44
C GLU A 206 -11.80 3.90 -11.52
N LYS A 207 -10.61 4.27 -12.00
CA LYS A 207 -9.44 3.38 -12.01
C LYS A 207 -8.96 3.05 -10.60
N MET A 208 -9.02 3.98 -9.64
CA MET A 208 -8.71 3.74 -8.24
C MET A 208 -9.67 2.70 -7.63
N ASP A 209 -10.98 2.85 -7.87
CA ASP A 209 -11.98 1.88 -7.41
C ASP A 209 -11.75 0.50 -8.03
N ALA A 210 -11.47 0.45 -9.33
CA ALA A 210 -11.18 -0.79 -10.02
C ALA A 210 -9.87 -1.43 -9.54
N ASN A 211 -8.89 -0.63 -9.14
CA ASN A 211 -7.65 -1.08 -8.52
C ASN A 211 -7.93 -1.71 -7.14
N TRP A 212 -8.69 -1.05 -6.28
CA TRP A 212 -9.08 -1.57 -4.97
C TRP A 212 -9.88 -2.86 -5.06
N LYS A 213 -10.86 -2.95 -5.97
CA LYS A 213 -11.62 -4.19 -6.21
C LYS A 213 -10.70 -5.36 -6.58
N ARG A 214 -9.69 -5.13 -7.42
CA ARG A 214 -8.67 -6.16 -7.75
C ARG A 214 -7.81 -6.53 -6.55
N THR A 215 -7.39 -5.54 -5.76
CA THR A 215 -6.62 -5.76 -4.52
C THR A 215 -7.39 -6.65 -3.55
N GLN A 216 -8.69 -6.38 -3.34
CA GLN A 216 -9.55 -7.21 -2.50
C GLN A 216 -9.75 -8.62 -3.06
N GLY A 217 -10.03 -8.75 -4.37
CA GLY A 217 -10.15 -10.05 -5.02
C GLY A 217 -8.87 -10.90 -4.90
N PHE A 218 -7.69 -10.28 -5.03
CA PHE A 218 -6.41 -10.96 -4.81
C PHE A 218 -6.19 -11.35 -3.35
N MET A 219 -6.57 -10.49 -2.41
CA MET A 219 -6.53 -10.79 -0.98
C MET A 219 -7.39 -12.01 -0.61
N GLU A 220 -8.62 -12.08 -1.15
CA GLU A 220 -9.48 -13.25 -1.00
C GLU A 220 -8.87 -14.51 -1.63
N ALA A 221 -8.28 -14.38 -2.82
CA ALA A 221 -7.63 -15.49 -3.52
C ALA A 221 -6.44 -16.04 -2.71
N LEU A 222 -5.65 -15.17 -2.07
CA LEU A 222 -4.58 -15.59 -1.14
C LEU A 222 -5.15 -16.38 0.05
N ARG A 223 -6.19 -15.87 0.71
CA ARG A 223 -6.83 -16.55 1.85
C ARG A 223 -7.38 -17.92 1.47
N LYS A 224 -8.04 -18.04 0.31
CA LYS A 224 -8.54 -19.32 -0.23
C LYS A 224 -7.43 -20.33 -0.51
N ASN A 225 -6.20 -19.85 -0.69
CA ASN A 225 -5.01 -20.67 -0.94
C ASN A 225 -4.11 -20.82 0.31
N GLY A 226 -4.67 -20.68 1.52
CA GLY A 226 -3.98 -20.99 2.77
C GLY A 226 -3.05 -19.90 3.29
N PHE A 227 -3.11 -18.68 2.76
CA PHE A 227 -2.42 -17.54 3.37
C PHE A 227 -3.20 -17.07 4.59
N MET A 228 -2.62 -17.26 5.77
CA MET A 228 -3.23 -16.82 7.02
C MET A 228 -3.10 -15.30 7.16
N GLY A 229 -4.22 -14.60 7.30
CA GLY A 229 -4.20 -13.26 7.89
C GLY A 229 -3.78 -13.36 9.34
N SER A 230 -3.11 -12.34 9.89
CA SER A 230 -3.05 -12.22 11.35
C SER A 230 -4.50 -12.27 11.86
N ALA A 231 -4.84 -13.24 12.71
CA ALA A 231 -6.11 -13.20 13.41
C ALA A 231 -6.23 -11.81 14.04
N SER A 232 -7.28 -11.07 13.71
CA SER A 232 -7.65 -9.89 14.46
C SER A 232 -7.73 -10.30 15.93
N MET A 233 -6.99 -9.62 16.80
CA MET A 233 -7.28 -9.64 18.23
C MET A 233 -8.80 -9.43 18.40
N PRO A 234 -9.50 -10.24 19.20
CA PRO A 234 -10.90 -9.94 19.50
C PRO A 234 -10.95 -8.53 20.09
N GLU A 235 -11.89 -7.73 19.60
CA GLU A 235 -12.24 -6.47 20.28
C GLU A 235 -12.41 -6.78 21.77
N LEU A 236 -11.70 -6.04 22.61
CA LEU A 236 -12.01 -6.00 24.04
C LEU A 236 -13.45 -5.49 24.11
N GLY A 237 -14.38 -6.43 24.27
CA GLY A 237 -15.75 -6.12 24.64
C GLY A 237 -15.68 -5.23 25.88
N ASN A 238 -16.42 -4.13 25.82
CA ASN A 238 -16.64 -3.21 26.93
C ASN A 238 -17.42 -3.97 28.02
N GLY A 239 -16.71 -4.82 28.76
CA GLY A 239 -17.18 -5.49 29.95
C GLY A 239 -17.09 -4.51 31.10
N SER A 240 -18.22 -3.88 31.40
CA SER A 240 -18.51 -3.23 32.67
C SER A 240 -17.92 -4.08 33.82
N MET A 241 -16.93 -3.52 34.53
CA MET A 241 -16.50 -4.05 35.82
C MET A 241 -17.66 -3.93 36.79
N GLY A 242 -18.36 -5.04 37.03
CA GLY A 242 -19.23 -5.21 38.18
C GLY A 242 -18.39 -5.22 39.44
N LEU A 243 -18.40 -4.11 40.17
CA LEU A 243 -17.86 -4.01 41.52
C LEU A 243 -18.85 -4.70 42.47
N SER A 244 -18.50 -5.88 42.96
CA SER A 244 -19.23 -6.55 44.03
C SER A 244 -18.86 -5.94 45.38
N VAL A 245 -19.76 -5.17 45.97
CA VAL A 245 -19.78 -4.89 47.42
C VAL A 245 -21.19 -5.24 47.90
N GLY A 246 -21.28 -6.21 48.80
CA GLY A 246 -22.54 -6.63 49.41
C GLY A 246 -22.89 -5.79 50.64
N ILE A 247 -24.13 -5.99 51.10
CA ILE A 247 -24.75 -5.56 52.38
C ILE A 247 -25.24 -4.09 52.29
N ASN A 248 -26.50 -3.70 52.53
CA ASN A 248 -27.51 -4.17 53.48
C ASN A 248 -28.96 -3.80 53.04
N GLU A 249 -29.92 -4.43 53.71
CA GLU A 249 -31.38 -4.22 53.68
C GLU A 249 -31.82 -2.79 54.08
N ASN A 250 -32.82 -2.21 53.40
CA ASN A 250 -34.14 -1.77 53.95
C ASN A 250 -34.86 -0.71 53.08
N GLU A 251 -36.17 -0.96 52.90
CA GLU A 251 -37.32 -0.04 52.94
C GLU A 251 -37.48 1.21 52.03
N ASN A 252 -38.63 1.21 51.35
CA ASN A 252 -39.64 2.28 51.18
C ASN A 252 -39.40 3.52 50.26
N GLY A 253 -40.46 3.87 49.52
CA GLY A 253 -40.77 5.23 49.04
C GLY A 253 -40.52 5.46 47.54
N VAL A 254 -41.51 5.33 46.64
CA VAL A 254 -42.59 6.29 46.29
C VAL A 254 -42.15 7.44 45.35
N SER A 255 -42.93 7.50 44.24
CA SER A 255 -43.33 8.62 43.37
C SER A 255 -42.34 9.34 42.44
N CYS A 256 -42.74 9.30 41.17
CA CYS A 256 -42.52 10.26 40.09
C CYS A 256 -43.28 11.58 40.33
N GLU A 257 -42.69 12.72 39.97
CA GLU A 257 -43.30 13.97 39.44
C GLU A 257 -42.15 14.70 38.69
N GLU A 258 -42.20 14.98 37.38
CA GLU A 258 -42.89 16.05 36.63
C GLU A 258 -42.29 17.47 36.78
N ASP A 259 -42.47 18.25 35.70
CA ASP A 259 -42.17 19.67 35.46
C ASP A 259 -40.74 20.06 35.06
N GLY A 260 -40.49 20.94 34.08
CA GLY A 260 -41.39 21.79 33.28
C GLY A 260 -40.59 22.94 32.63
N CYS A 261 -40.90 23.21 31.37
CA CYS A 261 -40.84 24.46 30.57
C CYS A 261 -39.81 25.60 30.77
N GLY A 262 -39.45 26.19 29.62
CA GLY A 262 -39.31 27.66 29.43
C GLY A 262 -37.93 28.08 28.90
N ASP A 263 -37.72 28.28 27.60
CA ASP A 263 -38.06 29.43 26.73
C ASP A 263 -36.95 30.49 26.59
N VAL A 264 -36.90 31.04 25.36
CA VAL A 264 -36.37 32.32 24.84
C VAL A 264 -34.87 32.61 24.58
N ASN A 265 -34.60 32.79 23.27
CA ASN A 265 -33.60 33.58 22.49
C ASN A 265 -33.51 35.09 22.89
N PRO A 266 -32.72 35.99 22.23
CA PRO A 266 -31.49 35.92 21.40
C PRO A 266 -30.44 37.05 21.69
N GLU A 267 -29.46 37.23 20.77
CA GLU A 267 -28.77 38.48 20.32
C GLU A 267 -27.26 38.76 20.60
N MET A 268 -26.59 39.15 19.49
CA MET A 268 -25.45 40.08 19.30
C MET A 268 -24.06 39.71 19.91
N THR A 269 -22.88 39.97 19.31
CA THR A 269 -22.40 41.11 18.50
C THR A 269 -21.09 40.80 17.72
N ASN A 270 -20.82 41.66 16.73
CA ASN A 270 -19.62 41.82 15.88
C ASN A 270 -18.24 41.84 16.57
N ALA A 271 -17.20 41.41 15.84
CA ALA A 271 -15.89 42.07 15.82
C ALA A 271 -15.16 41.87 14.47
N ARG A 272 -14.90 42.99 13.78
CA ARG A 272 -13.95 43.18 12.67
C ARG A 272 -12.97 44.28 13.10
N THR A 273 -11.67 43.99 13.05
CA THR A 273 -10.50 44.92 12.92
C THR A 273 -9.24 44.06 13.13
N ASP A 274 -8.05 44.30 12.58
CA ASP A 274 -7.54 45.20 11.55
C ASP A 274 -6.14 44.68 11.12
N CYS A 275 -5.58 45.29 10.09
CA CYS A 275 -4.27 45.06 9.48
C CYS A 275 -3.05 45.23 10.43
N GLY A 276 -1.90 44.63 10.11
CA GLY A 276 -0.63 44.93 10.80
C GLY A 276 0.61 44.21 10.26
N ASN A 277 1.35 44.92 9.43
CA ASN A 277 2.66 44.66 8.81
C ASN A 277 3.83 44.25 9.76
N LEU A 278 4.92 43.78 9.11
CA LEU A 278 6.35 43.76 9.49
C LEU A 278 6.91 42.49 10.17
N SER A 279 7.60 41.66 9.38
CA SER A 279 9.08 41.49 9.35
C SER A 279 9.46 40.21 8.60
#